data_AF-A0A182ENY5-F1
#
_entry.id   AF-A0A182ENY5-F1
#
_cell.length_a   1.000
_cell.length_b   1.000
_cell.length_c   1.000
_cell.angle_alpha   90.00
_cell.angle_beta   90.00
_cell.angle_gamma   90.00
#
_symmetry.space_group_name_H-M   'P 1'
#
loop_
_entity.id
_entity.type
_entity.pdbx_description
1 polymer ?
#
loop_
_entity_poly.entity_id
_entity_poly.type
_entity_poly.pdbx_seq_one_letter_code
_entity_poly.pdbx_strand_id
1 'polypeptide(L)'
;MPAVPTNAFKRYCPTLNRVALYPNLNYSGLYYGIINLLDVFQQIPASHLAIADAILDTIKALYFFLQRDILEQLPFLLVSQLGILPVELEKKLVHLISTCLIPFILVPKQECLPVPAVLMMVLQHSTDLSLHTLFVENLLAQKENVYR
;
A
#
# COMPACT_ATOMS: atom_id res chain seq x y z
N MET A 1 -13.76 21.49 -14.08
CA MET A 1 -13.62 20.73 -12.82
C MET A 1 -13.05 21.65 -11.76
N PRO A 2 -13.56 21.66 -10.52
CA PRO A 2 -12.91 22.40 -9.43
C PRO A 2 -11.48 21.88 -9.23
N ALA A 3 -10.57 22.77 -8.85
CA ALA A 3 -9.18 22.40 -8.62
C ALA A 3 -9.08 21.40 -7.45
N VAL A 4 -8.49 20.23 -7.70
CA VAL A 4 -8.27 19.23 -6.65
C VAL A 4 -7.14 19.72 -5.75
N PRO A 5 -7.37 19.89 -4.43
CA PRO A 5 -6.32 20.36 -3.55
C PRO A 5 -5.17 19.34 -3.52
N THR A 6 -3.93 19.79 -3.67
CA THR A 6 -2.73 18.93 -3.66
C THR A 6 -2.58 18.09 -2.38
N ASN A 7 -3.22 18.52 -1.28
CA ASN A 7 -3.25 17.76 -0.02
C ASN A 7 -4.24 16.57 -0.05
N ALA A 8 -5.12 16.48 -1.05
CA ALA A 8 -6.09 15.38 -1.23
C ALA A 8 -5.45 13.99 -1.29
N PHE A 9 -4.23 13.94 -1.82
CA PHE A 9 -3.45 12.72 -2.07
C PHE A 9 -2.29 12.54 -1.07
N LYS A 10 -2.17 13.41 -0.05
CA LYS A 10 -1.11 13.24 0.97
C LYS A 10 -1.56 12.38 2.15
N ARG A 11 -2.81 12.55 2.57
CA ARG A 11 -3.41 11.81 3.70
C ARG A 11 -4.85 11.47 3.40
N TYR A 12 -5.31 10.38 3.97
CA TYR A 12 -6.72 10.03 3.94
C TYR A 12 -7.54 11.14 4.62
N CYS A 13 -8.66 11.48 4.00
CA CYS A 13 -9.54 12.55 4.44
C CYS A 13 -10.97 12.08 4.18
N PRO A 14 -11.78 11.85 5.23
CA PRO A 14 -13.12 11.27 5.10
C PRO A 14 -14.12 12.22 4.44
N THR A 15 -13.88 13.54 4.53
CA THR A 15 -14.76 14.56 3.94
C THR A 15 -14.55 14.76 2.44
N LEU A 16 -13.46 14.21 1.88
CA LEU A 16 -13.15 14.35 0.46
C LEU A 16 -13.72 13.16 -0.33
N ASN A 17 -14.73 13.43 -1.17
CA ASN A 17 -15.25 12.44 -2.11
C ASN A 17 -14.32 12.30 -3.34
N ARG A 18 -13.30 11.44 -3.21
CA ARG A 18 -12.30 11.19 -4.28
C ARG A 18 -12.86 10.48 -5.50
N VAL A 19 -13.91 9.66 -5.32
CA VAL A 19 -14.58 8.94 -6.42
C VAL A 19 -15.28 9.93 -7.36
N ALA A 20 -15.80 11.04 -6.84
CA ALA A 20 -16.39 12.10 -7.64
C ALA A 20 -15.38 12.84 -8.53
N LEU A 21 -14.06 12.69 -8.31
CA LEU A 21 -13.05 13.29 -9.18
C LEU A 21 -13.00 12.62 -10.55
N TYR A 22 -13.16 11.29 -10.60
CA TYR A 22 -13.28 10.53 -11.84
C TYR A 22 -14.39 9.47 -11.71
N PRO A 23 -15.65 9.88 -11.88
CA PRO A 23 -16.82 9.05 -11.58
C PRO A 23 -17.04 7.88 -12.56
N ASN A 24 -16.30 7.85 -13.67
CA ASN A 24 -16.48 6.85 -14.72
C ASN A 24 -15.83 5.49 -14.41
N LEU A 25 -15.10 5.36 -13.30
CA LEU A 25 -14.40 4.13 -12.92
C LEU A 25 -15.04 3.46 -11.71
N ASN A 26 -15.25 2.14 -11.80
CA ASN A 26 -15.59 1.31 -10.65
C ASN A 26 -14.31 0.91 -9.89
N TYR A 27 -13.85 1.79 -9.00
CA TYR A 27 -12.62 1.59 -8.24
C TYR A 27 -12.64 0.34 -7.36
N SER A 28 -13.76 0.04 -6.70
CA SER A 28 -13.89 -1.16 -5.87
C SER A 28 -13.85 -2.43 -6.73
N GLY A 29 -14.57 -2.45 -7.85
CA GLY A 29 -14.53 -3.57 -8.79
C GLY A 29 -13.13 -3.82 -9.36
N LEU A 30 -12.41 -2.75 -9.70
CA LEU A 30 -11.02 -2.83 -10.15
C LEU A 30 -10.12 -3.39 -9.04
N TYR A 31 -10.27 -2.91 -7.80
CA TYR A 31 -9.53 -3.42 -6.65
C TYR A 31 -9.71 -4.93 -6.47
N TYR A 32 -10.96 -5.41 -6.39
CA TYR A 32 -11.22 -6.84 -6.22
C TYR A 32 -10.72 -7.67 -7.41
N GLY A 33 -10.82 -7.14 -8.63
CA GLY A 33 -10.22 -7.79 -9.81
C GLY A 33 -8.70 -7.95 -9.68
N ILE A 34 -8.01 -6.93 -9.18
CA ILE A 34 -6.56 -6.99 -8.95
C ILE A 34 -6.21 -7.96 -7.83
N ILE A 35 -6.97 -8.00 -6.72
CA ILE A 35 -6.72 -8.95 -5.63
C ILE A 35 -6.93 -10.38 -6.12
N ASN A 36 -8.01 -10.65 -6.84
CA ASN A 36 -8.23 -11.97 -7.43
C ASN A 36 -7.09 -12.37 -8.38
N LEU A 37 -6.55 -11.42 -9.16
CA LEU A 37 -5.38 -11.67 -10.00
C LEU A 37 -4.13 -11.97 -9.15
N LEU A 38 -3.92 -11.25 -8.06
CA LEU A 38 -2.83 -11.48 -7.10
C LEU A 38 -2.89 -12.87 -6.45
N ASP A 39 -4.08 -13.45 -6.28
CA ASP A 39 -4.23 -14.81 -5.73
C ASP A 39 -3.92 -15.91 -6.76
N VAL A 40 -4.14 -15.64 -8.06
CA VAL A 40 -4.05 -16.67 -9.12
C VAL A 40 -2.84 -16.50 -10.05
N PHE A 41 -2.12 -15.36 -10.05
CA PHE A 41 -1.08 -15.10 -11.05
C PHE A 41 0.07 -16.11 -11.03
N GLN A 42 0.33 -16.76 -9.89
CA GLN A 42 1.33 -17.82 -9.78
C GLN A 42 1.03 -19.01 -10.70
N GLN A 43 -0.25 -19.21 -11.05
CA GLN A 43 -0.69 -20.27 -11.96
C GLN A 43 -0.48 -19.92 -13.44
N ILE A 44 -0.16 -18.67 -13.75
CA ILE A 44 0.14 -18.24 -15.12
C ILE A 44 1.53 -18.76 -15.48
N PRO A 45 1.75 -19.42 -16.64
CA PRO A 45 3.00 -20.12 -16.91
C PRO A 45 4.21 -19.21 -17.19
N ALA A 46 3.99 -17.91 -17.43
CA ALA A 46 5.04 -16.98 -17.81
C ALA A 46 4.77 -15.57 -17.28
N SER A 47 5.83 -14.74 -17.28
CA SER A 47 5.76 -13.32 -16.99
C SER A 47 5.33 -12.94 -15.57
N HIS A 48 5.53 -13.82 -14.58
CA HIS A 48 5.20 -13.57 -13.17
C HIS A 48 5.74 -12.23 -12.65
N LEU A 49 7.01 -11.93 -12.94
CA LEU A 49 7.64 -10.68 -12.53
C LEU A 49 6.91 -9.46 -13.10
N ALA A 50 6.64 -9.45 -14.41
CA ALA A 50 5.99 -8.32 -15.07
C ALA A 50 4.54 -8.13 -14.60
N ILE A 51 3.81 -9.24 -14.38
CA ILE A 51 2.43 -9.21 -13.89
C ILE A 51 2.39 -8.68 -12.45
N ALA A 52 3.23 -9.22 -11.58
CA ALA A 52 3.33 -8.78 -10.20
C ALA A 52 3.75 -7.30 -10.09
N ASP A 53 4.70 -6.86 -10.91
CA ASP A 53 5.15 -5.48 -10.95
C ASP A 53 4.03 -4.51 -11.36
N ALA A 54 3.25 -4.90 -12.39
CA ALA A 54 2.08 -4.15 -12.85
C ALA A 54 0.94 -4.13 -11.82
N ILE A 55 0.74 -5.22 -11.07
CA ILE A 55 -0.22 -5.27 -9.95
C ILE A 55 0.16 -4.23 -8.91
N LEU A 56 1.43 -4.18 -8.47
CA LEU A 56 1.89 -3.22 -7.47
C LEU A 56 1.73 -1.77 -7.94
N ASP A 57 2.04 -1.48 -9.21
CA ASP A 57 1.85 -0.13 -9.78
C ASP A 57 0.38 0.26 -9.90
N THR A 58 -0.48 -0.70 -10.25
CA THR A 58 -1.92 -0.45 -10.33
C THR A 58 -2.50 -0.18 -8.94
N ILE A 59 -2.07 -0.92 -7.91
CA ILE A 59 -2.46 -0.67 -6.52
C ILE A 59 -1.97 0.71 -6.06
N LYS A 60 -0.73 1.08 -6.40
CA LYS A 60 -0.17 2.41 -6.12
C LYS A 60 -0.97 3.54 -6.77
N ALA A 61 -1.50 3.33 -7.97
CA ALA A 61 -2.36 4.32 -8.61
C ALA A 61 -3.78 4.35 -8.01
N LEU A 62 -4.26 3.20 -7.54
CA LEU A 62 -5.65 2.99 -7.14
C LEU A 62 -5.94 3.39 -5.69
N TYR A 63 -5.00 3.18 -4.76
CA TYR A 63 -5.30 3.22 -3.31
C TYR A 63 -5.96 4.53 -2.86
N PHE A 64 -5.60 5.67 -3.46
CA PHE A 64 -6.23 6.96 -3.15
C PHE A 64 -7.75 6.96 -3.28
N PHE A 65 -8.30 6.18 -4.20
CA PHE A 65 -9.73 6.16 -4.52
C PHE A 65 -10.51 5.11 -3.73
N LEU A 66 -9.82 4.30 -2.91
CA LEU A 66 -10.44 3.23 -2.15
C LEU A 66 -11.13 3.74 -0.89
N GLN A 67 -12.12 2.97 -0.46
CA GLN A 67 -12.81 3.19 0.81
C GLN A 67 -11.87 2.90 1.98
N ARG A 68 -12.18 3.51 3.13
CA ARG A 68 -11.35 3.43 4.33
C ARG A 68 -11.09 2.00 4.79
N ASP A 69 -12.13 1.17 4.81
CA ASP A 69 -12.03 -0.20 5.33
C ASP A 69 -11.06 -1.05 4.50
N ILE A 70 -11.12 -0.88 3.17
CA ILE A 70 -10.20 -1.55 2.24
C ILE A 70 -8.77 -1.01 2.43
N LEU A 71 -8.63 0.30 2.58
CA LEU A 71 -7.34 0.96 2.76
C LEU A 71 -6.60 0.51 4.02
N GLU A 72 -7.31 0.31 5.13
CA GLU A 72 -6.71 -0.12 6.39
C GLU A 72 -6.22 -1.57 6.32
N GLN A 73 -6.86 -2.42 5.50
CA GLN A 73 -6.49 -3.82 5.32
C GLN A 73 -5.39 -4.02 4.26
N LEU A 74 -5.31 -3.12 3.27
CA LEU A 74 -4.41 -3.24 2.12
C LEU A 74 -2.92 -3.41 2.47
N PRO A 75 -2.32 -2.65 3.43
CA PRO A 75 -0.94 -2.88 3.85
C PRO A 75 -0.67 -4.30 4.32
N PHE A 76 -1.59 -4.86 5.10
CA PHE A 76 -1.47 -6.20 5.64
C PHE A 76 -1.63 -7.26 4.54
N LEU A 77 -2.58 -7.06 3.63
CA LEU A 77 -2.75 -7.93 2.47
C LEU A 77 -1.48 -7.96 1.61
N LEU A 78 -0.88 -6.80 1.31
CA LEU A 78 0.35 -6.75 0.52
C LEU A 78 1.53 -7.38 1.25
N VAL A 79 1.75 -7.08 2.53
CA VAL A 79 2.88 -7.67 3.26
C VAL A 79 2.78 -9.20 3.38
N SER A 80 1.56 -9.75 3.38
CA SER A 80 1.36 -11.21 3.36
C SER A 80 1.86 -11.90 2.08
N GLN A 81 2.13 -11.13 1.02
CA GLN A 81 2.71 -11.62 -0.24
C GLN A 81 4.23 -11.67 -0.23
N LEU A 82 4.88 -11.24 0.87
CA LEU A 82 6.33 -11.33 1.02
C LEU A 82 6.74 -12.81 1.10
N GLY A 83 7.77 -13.19 0.34
CA GLY A 83 8.13 -14.60 0.12
C GLY A 83 7.26 -15.37 -0.89
N ILE A 84 6.13 -14.82 -1.34
CA ILE A 84 5.32 -15.37 -2.45
C ILE A 84 5.67 -14.67 -3.76
N LEU A 85 5.85 -13.35 -3.71
CA LEU A 85 6.26 -12.56 -4.86
C LEU A 85 7.73 -12.83 -5.25
N PRO A 86 8.10 -12.59 -6.50
CA PRO A 86 9.50 -12.60 -6.91
C PRO A 86 10.35 -11.69 -6.02
N VAL A 87 11.53 -12.18 -5.62
CA VAL A 87 12.44 -11.50 -4.66
C VAL A 87 12.82 -10.09 -5.14
N GLU A 88 12.88 -9.89 -6.46
CA GLU A 88 13.16 -8.59 -7.09
C GLU A 88 12.12 -7.51 -6.73
N LEU A 89 10.90 -7.91 -6.36
CA LEU A 89 9.79 -7.01 -6.04
C LEU A 89 9.59 -6.77 -4.55
N GLU A 90 10.23 -7.54 -3.66
CA GLU A 90 10.05 -7.41 -2.21
C GLU A 90 10.41 -5.99 -1.73
N LYS A 91 11.50 -5.42 -2.26
CA LYS A 91 11.88 -4.03 -1.98
C LYS A 91 10.82 -3.04 -2.46
N LYS A 92 10.27 -3.23 -3.67
CA LYS A 92 9.21 -2.37 -4.22
C LYS A 92 7.95 -2.45 -3.35
N LEU A 93 7.59 -3.64 -2.89
CA LEU A 93 6.45 -3.90 -2.03
C LEU A 93 6.61 -3.23 -0.66
N VAL A 94 7.72 -3.45 0.03
CA VAL A 94 7.98 -2.84 1.35
C VAL A 94 7.99 -1.32 1.22
N HIS A 95 8.61 -0.78 0.16
CA HIS A 95 8.62 0.65 -0.11
C HIS A 95 7.21 1.20 -0.38
N LEU A 96 6.39 0.51 -1.18
CA LEU A 96 5.00 0.91 -1.44
C LEU A 96 4.21 1.02 -0.13
N ILE A 97 4.35 0.03 0.75
CA ILE A 97 3.65 0.02 2.03
C ILE A 97 4.14 1.15 2.95
N SER A 98 5.46 1.29 3.12
CA SER A 98 6.05 2.22 4.09
C SER A 98 5.97 3.68 3.68
N THR A 99 6.05 3.99 2.37
CA THR A 99 6.12 5.37 1.87
C THR A 99 4.79 5.89 1.30
N CYS A 100 3.90 5.00 0.87
CA CYS A 100 2.63 5.40 0.26
C CYS A 100 1.45 5.02 1.15
N LEU A 101 1.25 3.73 1.43
CA LEU A 101 0.03 3.27 2.09
C LEU A 101 -0.06 3.68 3.55
N ILE A 102 0.96 3.35 4.36
CA ILE A 102 0.97 3.68 5.80
C ILE A 102 0.86 5.19 6.03
N PRO A 103 1.66 6.05 5.37
CA PRO A 103 1.55 7.50 5.57
C PRO A 103 0.19 8.06 5.16
N PHE A 104 -0.46 7.43 4.17
CA PHE A 104 -1.78 7.86 3.72
C PHE A 104 -2.88 7.50 4.73
N ILE A 105 -2.85 6.30 5.30
CA ILE A 105 -3.88 5.86 6.27
C ILE A 105 -3.64 6.41 7.68
N LEU A 106 -2.41 6.80 8.01
CA LEU A 106 -2.05 7.29 9.34
C LEU A 106 -2.61 8.70 9.55
N VAL A 107 -3.77 8.75 10.21
CA VAL A 107 -4.42 9.99 10.61
C VAL A 107 -4.01 10.33 12.06
N PRO A 108 -3.59 11.59 12.34
CA PRO A 108 -3.24 11.99 13.70
C PRO A 108 -4.36 11.68 14.71
N LYS A 109 -3.98 11.15 15.89
CA LYS A 109 -4.88 10.79 17.01
C LYS A 109 -5.74 9.53 16.82
N GLN A 110 -5.50 8.74 15.78
CA GLN A 110 -6.16 7.45 15.60
C GLN A 110 -5.16 6.30 15.75
N GLU A 111 -5.56 5.23 16.43
CA GLU A 111 -4.76 4.00 16.50
C GLU A 111 -4.68 3.37 15.12
N CYS A 112 -3.46 3.09 14.67
CA CYS A 112 -3.21 2.50 13.35
C CYS A 112 -2.75 1.05 13.55
N LEU A 113 -3.72 0.15 13.70
CA LEU A 113 -3.52 -1.30 13.80
C LEU A 113 -2.64 -1.93 12.70
N PRO A 114 -2.64 -1.48 11.43
CA PRO A 114 -1.81 -2.13 10.42
C PRO A 114 -0.31 -1.91 10.63
N VAL A 115 0.14 -0.86 11.33
CA VAL A 115 1.58 -0.56 11.44
C VAL A 115 2.35 -1.64 12.23
N PRO A 116 1.95 -2.04 13.46
CA PRO A 116 2.62 -3.11 14.17
C PRO A 116 2.50 -4.47 13.48
N ALA A 117 1.34 -4.77 12.87
CA ALA A 117 1.12 -6.02 12.16
C ALA A 117 2.02 -6.14 10.93
N VAL A 118 2.12 -5.09 10.12
CA VAL A 118 3.02 -5.04 8.96
C VAL A 118 4.47 -5.11 9.39
N LEU A 119 4.86 -4.40 10.46
CA LEU A 119 6.21 -4.48 11.01
C LEU A 119 6.56 -5.93 11.35
N MET A 120 5.68 -6.62 12.08
CA MET A 120 5.89 -8.01 12.48
C MET A 120 6.05 -8.93 11.27
N MET A 121 5.20 -8.78 10.25
CA MET A 121 5.28 -9.56 9.01
C MET A 121 6.59 -9.32 8.25
N VAL A 122 7.03 -8.05 8.11
CA VAL A 122 8.33 -7.74 7.48
C VAL A 122 9.47 -8.40 8.25
N LEU A 123 9.47 -8.31 9.58
CA LEU A 123 10.51 -8.90 10.42
C LEU A 123 10.53 -10.43 10.37
N GLN A 124 9.36 -11.06 10.23
CA GLN A 124 9.22 -12.52 10.22
C GLN A 124 9.53 -13.15 8.87
N HIS A 125 9.10 -12.53 7.77
CA HIS A 125 9.18 -13.12 6.44
C HIS A 125 10.38 -12.65 5.62
N SER A 126 10.90 -11.43 5.86
CA SER A 126 12.07 -10.95 5.15
C SER A 126 13.35 -11.45 5.82
N THR A 127 14.17 -12.18 5.06
CA THR A 127 15.53 -12.53 5.48
C THR A 127 16.53 -11.40 5.25
N ASP A 128 16.18 -10.42 4.40
CA ASP A 128 17.01 -9.25 4.14
C ASP A 128 16.78 -8.18 5.21
N LEU A 129 17.82 -7.94 6.02
CA LEU A 129 17.82 -6.90 7.06
C LEU A 129 17.70 -5.49 6.46
N SER A 130 18.06 -5.29 5.19
CA SER A 130 17.92 -4.00 4.53
C SER A 130 16.46 -3.57 4.45
N LEU A 131 15.53 -4.53 4.26
CA LEU A 131 14.08 -4.27 4.23
C LEU A 131 13.54 -3.94 5.61
N HIS A 132 14.09 -4.55 6.66
CA HIS A 132 13.73 -4.23 8.06
C HIS A 132 14.09 -2.78 8.37
N THR A 133 15.35 -2.40 8.10
CA THR A 133 15.84 -1.04 8.31
C THR A 133 15.05 -0.04 7.47
N LEU A 134 14.85 -0.32 6.18
CA LEU A 134 14.06 0.53 5.28
C LEU A 134 12.66 0.81 5.85
N PHE A 135 11.98 -0.22 6.36
CA PHE A 135 10.64 -0.06 6.89
C PHE A 135 10.64 0.80 8.17
N VAL A 136 11.55 0.52 9.11
CA VAL A 136 11.66 1.26 10.37
C VAL A 136 12.05 2.72 10.13
N GLU A 137 13.04 2.99 9.27
CA GLU A 137 13.45 4.35 8.92
C GLU A 137 12.28 5.15 8.33
N ASN A 138 11.52 4.55 7.42
CA ASN A 138 10.35 5.21 6.83
C ASN A 138 9.26 5.49 7.87
N LEU A 139 9.03 4.59 8.83
CA LEU A 139 8.10 4.85 9.93
C LEU A 139 8.58 5.99 10.84
N LEU A 140 9.85 6.02 11.19
CA LEU A 140 10.45 7.08 12.00
C LEU A 140 10.38 8.43 11.28
N ALA A 141 10.60 8.45 9.96
CA ALA A 141 10.49 9.65 9.14
C ALA A 141 9.08 10.27 9.14
N GLN A 142 8.03 9.51 9.45
CA GLN A 142 6.67 10.04 9.59
C GLN A 142 6.45 10.81 10.91
N LYS A 143 7.31 10.64 11.92
CA LYS A 143 7.19 11.36 13.18
C LYS A 143 7.87 12.72 13.09
N GLU A 144 7.08 13.78 13.19
CA GLU A 144 7.60 15.13 13.41
C GLU A 144 8.26 15.17 14.80
N ASN A 145 9.53 15.62 14.88
CA ASN A 145 10.35 15.78 16.10
C ASN A 145 11.13 14.56 16.64
N VAL A 146 11.63 13.65 15.80
CA VAL A 146 12.55 12.57 16.28
C VAL A 146 13.86 13.11 16.88
N TYR A 147 14.28 14.33 16.49
CA TYR A 147 15.52 14.98 16.95
C TYR A 147 15.31 16.21 17.85
N ARG A 148 14.17 16.34 18.54
CA ARG A 148 14.00 17.40 19.55
C ARG A 148 14.19 16.88 20.97
#